data_AF-A0A6J6NJ09-F1
#
_entry.id   AF-A0A6J6NJ09-F1
#
_cell.length_a   1.000
_cell.length_b   1.000
_cell.length_c   1.000
_cell.angle_alpha   90.00
_cell.angle_beta   90.00
_cell.angle_gamma   90.00
#
_symmetry.space_group_name_H-M   'P 1'
#
loop_
_entity.id
_entity.type
_entity.pdbx_description
1 polymer ?
#
loop_
_entity_poly.entity_id
_entity_poly.type
_entity_poly.pdbx_seq_one_letter_code
_entity_poly.pdbx_strand_id
1 'polypeptide(L)'
;MKDRPIVTYCTGGIRCEILSVVMKNRGFKEVYQVKGGIVRYGNTYGDDGLWEGSLYTFDDRLTIDFSDHTKLIGECAHCNGPTKEFRNCQKAECHQLVLLCDACYDSHLDRPCKHDREIKRNRELIG
;
A
#
# COMPACT_ATOMS: atom_id res chain seq x y z
N MET A 1 -18.26 -16.22 -11.05
CA MET A 1 -17.56 -15.37 -10.05
C MET A 1 -18.53 -14.60 -9.14
N LYS A 2 -19.70 -14.15 -9.62
CA LYS A 2 -20.65 -13.33 -8.85
C LYS A 2 -21.33 -14.02 -7.65
N ASP A 3 -21.27 -15.35 -7.62
CA ASP A 3 -21.85 -16.19 -6.55
C ASP A 3 -20.84 -16.57 -5.46
N ARG A 4 -19.58 -16.11 -5.54
CA ARG A 4 -18.58 -16.36 -4.50
C ARG A 4 -18.60 -15.21 -3.48
N PRO A 5 -18.43 -15.48 -2.18
CA PRO A 5 -18.20 -14.44 -1.19
C PRO A 5 -16.98 -13.58 -1.54
N ILE A 6 -17.13 -12.26 -1.42
CA ILE A 6 -16.06 -11.29 -1.61
C ILE A 6 -15.93 -10.45 -0.35
N VAL A 7 -14.71 -10.36 0.19
CA VAL A 7 -14.37 -9.44 1.27
C VAL A 7 -13.54 -8.31 0.69
N THR A 8 -13.97 -7.08 0.90
CA THR A 8 -13.25 -5.87 0.47
C THR A 8 -12.58 -5.20 1.67
N TYR A 9 -11.43 -4.58 1.44
CA TYR A 9 -10.76 -3.76 2.44
C TYR A 9 -10.03 -2.59 1.76
N CYS A 10 -9.84 -1.52 2.52
CA CYS A 10 -8.98 -0.40 2.18
C CYS A 10 -8.48 0.21 3.50
N THR A 11 -7.56 1.18 3.41
CA THR A 11 -6.90 1.81 4.58
C THR A 11 -7.91 2.23 5.67
N GLY A 12 -8.92 3.04 5.33
CA GLY A 12 -9.90 3.58 6.30
C GLY A 12 -11.36 3.18 6.07
N GLY A 13 -11.64 2.22 5.18
CA GLY A 13 -12.99 1.70 4.93
C GLY A 13 -13.84 2.48 3.91
N ILE A 14 -13.70 3.79 3.77
CA ILE A 14 -14.60 4.62 2.93
C ILE A 14 -14.72 4.18 1.47
N ARG A 15 -13.62 3.74 0.84
CA ARG A 15 -13.66 3.23 -0.55
C ARG A 15 -14.44 1.93 -0.67
N CYS A 16 -14.41 1.09 0.38
CA CYS A 16 -15.13 -0.18 0.42
C CYS A 16 -16.64 0.03 0.59
N GLU A 17 -17.07 1.08 1.28
CA GLU A 17 -18.49 1.43 1.40
C GLU A 17 -19.09 1.69 0.00
N ILE A 18 -18.40 2.50 -0.80
CA ILE A 18 -18.81 2.82 -2.18
C ILE A 18 -18.69 1.59 -3.08
N LEU A 19 -17.55 0.89 -3.04
CA LEU A 19 -17.29 -0.28 -3.88
C LEU A 19 -18.32 -1.38 -3.63
N SER A 20 -18.68 -1.65 -2.38
CA SER A 20 -19.63 -2.69 -2.02
C SER A 20 -21.01 -2.44 -2.60
N VAL A 21 -21.46 -1.19 -2.62
CA VAL A 21 -22.72 -0.79 -3.29
C VAL A 21 -22.63 -1.00 -4.79
N VAL A 22 -21.55 -0.54 -5.43
CA VAL A 22 -21.33 -0.71 -6.88
C VAL A 22 -21.31 -2.19 -7.27
N MET A 23 -20.65 -3.05 -6.48
CA MET A 23 -20.59 -4.49 -6.74
C MET A 23 -21.96 -5.15 -6.60
N LYS A 24 -22.70 -4.84 -5.54
CA LYS A 24 -24.08 -5.35 -5.37
C LYS A 24 -24.98 -4.95 -6.55
N ASN A 25 -24.90 -3.69 -6.98
CA ASN A 25 -25.65 -3.21 -8.16
C ASN A 25 -25.25 -3.93 -9.46
N ARG A 26 -24.01 -4.43 -9.57
CA ARG A 26 -23.53 -5.24 -10.71
C ARG A 26 -23.85 -6.73 -10.57
N GLY A 27 -24.63 -7.12 -9.56
CA GLY A 27 -25.15 -8.47 -9.37
C GLY A 27 -24.24 -9.42 -8.57
N PHE A 28 -23.27 -8.91 -7.82
CA PHE A 28 -22.55 -9.71 -6.83
C PHE A 28 -23.43 -9.93 -5.60
N LYS A 29 -23.59 -11.20 -5.19
CA LYS A 29 -24.57 -11.57 -4.15
C LYS A 29 -24.03 -11.37 -2.74
N GLU A 30 -22.80 -11.81 -2.50
CA GLU A 30 -22.18 -11.83 -1.17
C GLU A 30 -20.96 -10.91 -1.15
N VAL A 31 -21.16 -9.67 -0.71
CA VAL A 31 -20.11 -8.66 -0.60
C VAL A 31 -20.04 -8.15 0.83
N TYR A 32 -18.90 -8.38 1.46
CA TYR A 32 -18.56 -8.00 2.82
C TYR A 32 -17.39 -6.99 2.79
N GLN A 33 -17.20 -6.28 3.90
CA GLN A 33 -16.08 -5.36 4.07
C GLN A 33 -15.54 -5.38 5.48
N VAL A 34 -14.26 -5.04 5.63
CA VAL A 34 -13.64 -4.81 6.93
C VAL A 34 -14.14 -3.48 7.50
N LYS A 35 -14.96 -3.54 8.55
CA LYS A 35 -15.56 -2.36 9.19
C LYS A 35 -14.46 -1.42 9.71
N GLY A 36 -14.44 -0.18 9.21
CA GLY A 36 -13.44 0.84 9.57
C GLY A 36 -12.07 0.66 8.90
N GLY A 37 -11.95 -0.28 7.96
CA GLY A 37 -10.71 -0.50 7.19
C GLY A 37 -9.57 -1.14 7.98
N ILE A 38 -8.41 -1.20 7.32
CA ILE A 38 -7.21 -1.85 7.86
C ILE A 38 -6.65 -1.11 9.07
N VAL A 39 -6.74 0.23 9.15
CA VAL A 39 -6.27 0.97 10.32
C VAL A 39 -6.98 0.50 11.59
N ARG A 40 -8.32 0.35 11.55
CA ARG A 40 -9.07 -0.15 12.70
C ARG A 40 -8.73 -1.61 13.01
N TYR A 41 -8.59 -2.44 11.98
CA TYR A 41 -8.22 -3.83 12.13
C TYR A 41 -6.85 -3.98 12.83
N GLY A 42 -5.81 -3.34 12.28
CA GLY A 42 -4.46 -3.39 12.83
C GLY A 42 -4.36 -2.80 14.24
N ASN A 43 -5.06 -1.72 14.55
CA ASN A 43 -5.12 -1.21 15.93
C ASN A 43 -5.79 -2.16 16.93
N THR A 44 -6.65 -3.08 16.45
CA THR A 44 -7.37 -4.02 17.32
C THR A 44 -6.61 -5.32 17.51
N TYR A 45 -6.00 -5.82 16.44
CA TYR A 45 -5.39 -7.17 16.41
C TYR A 45 -3.87 -7.15 16.27
N GLY A 46 -3.25 -6.00 15.99
CA GLY A 46 -1.81 -5.91 15.77
C GLY A 46 -1.33 -6.81 14.63
N ASP A 47 -0.11 -7.31 14.79
CA ASP A 47 0.49 -8.34 13.94
C ASP A 47 0.19 -9.78 14.45
N ASP A 48 -0.60 -9.92 15.53
CA ASP A 48 -1.18 -11.21 15.96
C ASP A 48 -2.43 -11.59 15.16
N GLY A 49 -2.90 -10.69 14.28
CA GLY A 49 -4.00 -10.92 13.35
C GLY A 49 -3.57 -11.58 12.04
N LEU A 50 -4.33 -11.29 10.97
CA LEU A 50 -4.11 -11.78 9.61
C LEU A 50 -3.40 -10.74 8.72
N TRP A 51 -3.10 -9.56 9.26
CA TRP A 51 -2.38 -8.53 8.54
C TRP A 51 -0.88 -8.77 8.70
N GLU A 52 -0.12 -8.67 7.60
CA GLU A 52 1.34 -8.79 7.63
C GLU A 52 1.99 -7.48 7.16
N GLY A 53 2.90 -6.97 7.98
CA GLY A 53 3.79 -5.86 7.65
C GLY A 53 3.20 -4.47 7.84
N SER A 54 3.95 -3.46 7.42
CA SER A 54 3.56 -2.06 7.64
C SER A 54 2.43 -1.64 6.69
N LEU A 55 1.49 -0.84 7.19
CA LEU A 55 0.45 -0.23 6.38
C LEU A 55 0.95 1.07 5.76
N TYR A 56 0.90 1.17 4.42
CA TYR A 56 1.15 2.43 3.73
C TYR A 56 0.03 3.46 3.97
N THR A 57 0.42 4.71 4.21
CA THR A 57 -0.47 5.86 4.40
C THR A 57 -0.12 7.01 3.48
N PHE A 58 -1.09 7.89 3.21
CA PHE A 58 -1.00 8.97 2.23
C PHE A 58 -0.71 10.33 2.90
N ASP A 59 0.01 10.29 4.03
CA ASP A 59 0.44 11.46 4.80
C ASP A 59 1.91 11.30 5.19
N ASP A 60 2.46 12.28 5.92
CA ASP A 60 3.89 12.36 6.25
C ASP A 60 4.43 11.14 7.00
N ARG A 61 3.57 10.32 7.62
CA ARG A 61 4.00 9.09 8.26
C ARG A 61 4.50 8.07 7.25
N LEU A 62 3.89 8.03 6.06
CA LEU A 62 4.07 7.07 4.95
C LEU A 62 3.84 5.60 5.32
N THR A 63 4.24 5.16 6.50
CA THR A 63 4.06 3.82 7.02
C THR A 63 3.56 3.86 8.45
N ILE A 64 2.75 2.86 8.80
CA ILE A 64 2.31 2.59 10.16
C ILE A 64 2.62 1.13 10.46
N ASP A 65 3.34 0.89 11.55
CA ASP A 65 3.44 -0.41 12.18
C ASP A 65 2.34 -0.54 13.24
N PHE A 66 1.78 -1.74 13.37
CA PHE A 66 0.72 -1.99 14.35
C PHE A 66 1.24 -2.60 15.66
N SER A 67 2.50 -3.03 15.70
CA SER A 67 3.16 -3.60 16.88
C SER A 67 4.67 -3.36 16.86
N ASP A 68 5.37 -3.81 17.90
CA ASP A 68 6.84 -3.83 17.98
C ASP A 68 7.50 -4.98 17.21
N HIS A 69 6.70 -5.93 16.70
CA HIS A 69 7.15 -7.11 15.96
C HIS A 69 6.57 -7.17 14.54
N THR A 70 6.19 -6.01 13.98
CA THR A 70 5.71 -5.91 12.59
C THR A 70 6.73 -6.49 11.62
N LYS A 71 6.27 -7.45 10.79
CA LYS A 71 7.11 -8.16 9.83
C LYS A 71 7.58 -7.25 8.71
N LEU A 72 8.89 -7.20 8.47
CA LEU A 72 9.46 -6.44 7.36
C LEU A 72 9.31 -7.21 6.04
N ILE A 73 8.28 -6.87 5.25
CA ILE A 73 7.94 -7.54 3.98
C ILE A 73 8.34 -6.76 2.72
N GLY A 74 8.74 -5.49 2.87
CA GLY A 74 9.10 -4.65 1.73
C GLY A 74 10.54 -4.87 1.28
N GLU A 75 10.78 -4.62 0.00
CA GLU A 75 12.07 -4.78 -0.64
C GLU A 75 12.52 -3.47 -1.29
N CYS A 76 13.80 -3.15 -1.14
CA CYS A 76 14.41 -1.97 -1.72
C CYS A 76 14.42 -2.12 -3.24
N ALA A 77 13.85 -1.16 -3.95
CA ALA A 77 13.72 -1.20 -5.40
C ALA A 77 15.08 -1.11 -6.14
N HIS A 78 16.20 -0.91 -5.43
CA HIS A 78 17.53 -0.91 -6.03
C HIS A 78 18.33 -2.20 -5.76
N CYS A 79 18.32 -2.70 -4.52
CA CYS A 79 19.17 -3.82 -4.10
C CYS A 79 18.39 -5.06 -3.63
N ASN A 80 17.06 -5.00 -3.61
CA ASN A 80 16.15 -6.02 -3.06
C ASN A 80 16.40 -6.35 -1.58
N GLY A 81 17.19 -5.53 -0.87
CA GLY A 81 17.36 -5.64 0.57
C GLY A 81 16.06 -5.26 1.31
N PRO A 82 15.83 -5.80 2.52
CA PRO A 82 14.58 -5.57 3.24
C PRO A 82 14.46 -4.10 3.66
N THR A 83 13.31 -3.48 3.41
CA THR A 83 13.01 -2.11 3.83
C THR A 83 11.50 -1.85 3.81
N LYS A 84 11.03 -0.96 4.69
CA LYS A 84 9.67 -0.41 4.67
C LYS A 84 9.66 1.09 4.35
N GLU A 85 10.84 1.64 4.10
CA GLU A 85 11.05 3.07 3.95
C GLU A 85 10.61 3.55 2.56
N PHE A 86 9.52 4.30 2.50
CA PHE A 86 9.11 5.02 1.30
C PHE A 86 9.84 6.35 1.23
N ARG A 87 10.49 6.63 0.10
CA ARG A 87 11.25 7.86 -0.13
C ARG A 87 11.07 8.33 -1.56
N ASN A 88 11.07 9.64 -1.76
CA ASN A 88 11.17 10.17 -3.11
C ASN A 88 12.57 9.89 -3.65
N CYS A 89 12.64 9.30 -4.83
CA CYS A 89 13.87 9.19 -5.61
C CYS A 89 14.56 10.56 -5.69
N GLN A 90 15.82 10.64 -5.27
CA GLN A 90 16.55 11.91 -5.18
C GLN A 90 16.86 12.52 -6.56
N LYS A 91 16.70 11.77 -7.66
CA LYS A 91 16.94 12.29 -9.00
C LYS A 91 15.83 13.26 -9.41
N ALA A 92 16.24 14.45 -9.83
CA ALA A 92 15.33 15.53 -10.22
C ALA A 92 14.37 15.15 -11.35
N GLU A 93 14.83 14.34 -12.31
CA GLU A 93 14.03 13.85 -13.42
C GLU A 93 13.04 12.73 -13.05
N CYS A 94 13.10 12.22 -11.82
CA CYS A 94 12.33 11.06 -11.39
C CYS A 94 11.36 11.41 -10.26
N HIS A 95 11.86 11.79 -9.09
CA HIS A 95 11.08 12.18 -7.91
C HIS A 95 9.93 11.24 -7.51
N GLN A 96 9.97 9.98 -7.92
CA GLN A 96 8.92 9.02 -7.59
C GLN A 96 9.09 8.50 -6.17
N LEU A 97 7.96 8.30 -5.49
CA LEU A 97 7.93 7.63 -4.20
C LEU A 97 8.18 6.13 -4.40
N VAL A 98 9.25 5.62 -3.79
CA VAL A 98 9.72 4.23 -3.95
C VAL A 98 10.22 3.67 -2.63
N LEU A 99 10.23 2.34 -2.49
CA LEU A 99 10.90 1.68 -1.38
C LEU A 99 12.42 1.73 -1.58
N LEU A 100 13.13 2.46 -0.73
CA LEU A 100 14.60 2.54 -0.76
C LEU A 100 15.14 2.39 0.66
N CYS A 101 16.05 1.44 0.86
CA CYS A 101 16.80 1.35 2.12
C CYS A 101 17.78 2.53 2.25
N ASP A 102 18.20 2.84 3.49
CA ASP A 102 19.10 3.95 3.80
C ASP A 102 20.33 3.99 2.90
N ALA A 103 21.07 2.88 2.81
CA ALA A 103 22.29 2.80 2.01
C ALA A 103 22.05 3.13 0.51
N CYS A 104 20.91 2.73 -0.05
CA CYS A 104 20.58 3.02 -1.45
C CYS A 104 20.01 4.41 -1.65
N TYR A 105 19.39 5.00 -0.62
CA TYR A 105 18.96 6.39 -0.63
C TYR A 105 20.19 7.32 -0.55
N ASP A 106 21.10 7.11 0.39
CA ASP A 106 22.25 7.99 0.60
C ASP A 106 23.21 8.02 -0.59
N SER A 107 23.33 6.90 -1.31
CA SER A 107 24.16 6.78 -2.53
C SER A 107 23.37 6.96 -3.83
N HIS A 108 22.12 7.45 -3.76
CA HIS A 108 21.21 7.41 -4.91
C HIS A 108 21.61 8.35 -6.05
N LEU A 109 22.20 9.50 -5.74
CA LEU A 109 22.61 10.49 -6.74
C LEU A 109 23.69 9.93 -7.68
N ASP A 110 24.56 9.07 -7.14
CA ASP A 110 25.70 8.48 -7.86
C ASP A 110 25.34 7.24 -8.71
N ARG A 111 24.07 6.80 -8.68
CA ARG A 111 23.62 5.54 -9.30
C ARG A 111 22.40 5.74 -10.18
N PRO A 112 22.17 4.92 -11.21
CA PRO A 112 20.93 4.97 -11.97
C PRO A 112 19.73 4.47 -11.15
N CYS A 113 18.54 4.99 -11.44
CA CYS A 113 17.28 4.44 -10.91
C CYS A 113 17.11 3.00 -11.42
N LYS A 114 16.71 2.09 -10.53
CA LYS A 114 16.45 0.67 -10.86
C LYS A 114 14.99 0.24 -10.62
N HIS A 115 14.11 1.20 -10.44
CA HIS A 115 12.69 0.96 -10.23
C HIS A 115 11.91 1.36 -11.47
N ASP A 116 10.72 0.78 -11.62
CA ASP A 116 9.81 1.14 -12.71
C ASP A 116 9.45 2.62 -12.61
N ARG A 117 9.58 3.32 -13.75
CA ARG A 117 9.10 4.68 -13.88
C ARG A 117 7.62 4.63 -14.21
N GLU A 118 6.81 5.37 -13.47
CA GLU A 118 5.38 5.45 -13.73
C GLU A 118 5.21 6.02 -15.14
N ILE A 119 4.79 5.15 -16.05
CA ILE A 119 4.30 5.54 -17.35
C ILE A 119 3.03 6.34 -17.07
N LYS A 120 3.00 7.61 -17.51
CA LYS A 120 1.88 8.56 -17.33
C LYS A 120 0.54 7.81 -17.38
N ARG A 121 -0.08 7.60 -16.22
CA ARG A 121 -1.39 6.95 -16.14
C ARG A 121 -2.39 7.82 -16.88
N ASN A 122 -3.17 7.22 -17.78
CA ASN A 122 -4.26 7.93 -18.44
C ASN A 122 -5.21 8.44 -17.34
N ARG A 123 -5.28 9.77 -17.17
CA ARG A 123 -6.09 10.42 -16.14
C ARG A 123 -7.56 10.04 -16.23
N GLU A 124 -8.03 9.58 -17.39
CA GLU A 124 -9.41 9.13 -17.63
C GLU A 124 -9.78 7.82 -16.92
N LEU A 125 -8.80 7.06 -16.41
CA LEU A 125 -9.02 5.79 -15.69
C LEU A 125 -9.01 5.93 -14.16
N ILE A 126 -8.76 7.14 -13.66
CA ILE A 126 -8.83 7.45 -12.23
C ILE A 126 -10.19 8.13 -12.04
N GLY A 127 -11.20 7.31 -11.71
CA GLY A 127 -12.54 7.80 -11.36
C GLY A 127 -12.53 8.73 -10.15
#